data_AF-A0A6L7LUD4-F1
#
_entry.id   AF-A0A6L7LUD4-F1
#
_cell.length_a   1.000
_cell.length_b   1.000
_cell.length_c   1.000
_cell.angle_alpha   90.00
_cell.angle_beta   90.00
_cell.angle_gamma   90.00
#
_symmetry.space_group_name_H-M   'P 1'
#
loop_
_entity.id
_entity.type
_entity.pdbx_description
1 polymer ?
#
loop_
_entity_poly.entity_id
_entity_poly.type
_entity_poly.pdbx_seq_one_letter_code
_entity_poly.pdbx_strand_id
1 'polypeptide(L)'
;MAEHLHLSARHRDMIESILSDKVPGVEVWAYGSRVNGRSFDGSDLDLVLRTPDLAKIPTEQLISLKHALTESMIPFLVEVRDWYRLPKQFHREIERQYVVLIPKEHEQS
;
A
#
# COMPACT_ATOMS: atom_id res chain seq x y z
N MET A 1 -8.82 12.50 11.27
CA MET A 1 -8.49 11.07 11.37
C MET A 1 -9.04 10.41 10.11
N ALA A 2 -8.19 9.95 9.19
CA ALA A 2 -8.65 9.30 7.97
C ALA A 2 -8.97 7.83 8.29
N GLU A 3 -10.10 7.57 8.94
CA GLU A 3 -10.48 6.23 9.43
C GLU A 3 -11.27 5.39 8.41
N HIS A 4 -11.46 5.88 7.18
CA HIS A 4 -12.32 5.23 6.20
C HIS A 4 -11.53 4.78 4.98
N LEU A 5 -10.85 3.63 5.11
CA LEU A 5 -10.43 2.87 3.93
C LEU A 5 -11.63 2.11 3.36
N HIS A 6 -12.08 2.50 2.17
CA HIS A 6 -13.20 1.84 1.49
C HIS A 6 -12.73 0.51 0.87
N LEU A 7 -12.58 -0.50 1.72
CA LEU A 7 -12.10 -1.84 1.38
C LEU A 7 -12.79 -2.87 2.27
N SER A 8 -13.25 -3.98 1.69
CA SER A 8 -13.82 -5.07 2.50
C SER A 8 -12.71 -5.71 3.36
N ALA A 9 -13.07 -6.17 4.55
CA ALA A 9 -12.12 -6.85 5.46
C ALA A 9 -11.43 -8.03 4.75
N ARG A 10 -12.18 -8.84 4.01
CA ARG A 10 -11.62 -9.97 3.26
C ARG A 10 -10.54 -9.56 2.25
N HIS A 11 -10.77 -8.50 1.47
CA HIS A 11 -9.76 -8.05 0.51
C HIS A 11 -8.57 -7.40 1.21
N ARG A 12 -8.81 -6.70 2.31
CA ARG A 12 -7.75 -6.16 3.16
C ARG A 12 -6.83 -7.26 3.68
N ASP A 13 -7.39 -8.31 4.26
CA ASP A 13 -6.63 -9.45 4.80
C ASP A 13 -5.80 -10.14 3.70
N MET A 14 -6.37 -10.32 2.50
CA MET A 14 -5.64 -10.87 1.36
C MET A 14 -4.44 -9.99 0.95
N ILE A 15 -4.64 -8.68 0.87
CA ILE A 15 -3.58 -7.73 0.50
C ILE A 15 -2.50 -7.72 1.57
N GLU A 16 -2.86 -7.61 2.85
CA GLU A 16 -1.91 -7.62 3.96
C GLU A 16 -1.10 -8.92 4.02
N SER A 17 -1.73 -10.06 3.74
CA SER A 17 -1.05 -11.35 3.65
C SER A 17 -0.03 -11.38 2.51
N ILE A 18 -0.37 -10.89 1.32
CA ILE A 18 0.55 -10.85 0.16
C ILE A 18 1.70 -9.88 0.42
N LEU A 19 1.42 -8.72 1.02
CA LEU A 19 2.44 -7.73 1.36
C LEU A 19 3.43 -8.32 2.37
N SER A 20 2.93 -8.96 3.43
CA SER A 20 3.78 -9.57 4.46
C SER A 20 4.67 -10.70 3.90
N ASP A 21 4.20 -11.44 2.90
CA ASP A 21 4.97 -12.50 2.24
C ASP A 21 6.06 -11.94 1.28
N LYS A 22 5.72 -10.92 0.48
CA LYS A 22 6.63 -10.41 -0.58
C LYS A 22 7.55 -9.30 -0.12
N VAL A 23 7.13 -8.49 0.85
CA VAL A 23 7.86 -7.33 1.36
C VAL A 23 7.85 -7.30 2.89
N PRO A 24 8.41 -8.33 3.56
CA PRO A 24 8.51 -8.35 5.02
C PRO A 24 9.34 -7.17 5.52
N GLY A 25 8.95 -6.60 6.67
CA GLY A 25 9.62 -5.45 7.28
C GLY A 25 9.41 -4.10 6.58
N VAL A 26 8.58 -4.05 5.54
CA VAL A 26 8.27 -2.82 4.82
C VAL A 26 6.96 -2.23 5.33
N GLU A 27 7.00 -0.96 5.73
CA GLU A 27 5.80 -0.22 6.09
C GLU A 27 4.98 0.08 4.82
N VAL A 28 3.67 -0.16 4.86
CA VAL A 28 2.79 0.03 3.71
C VAL A 28 1.65 0.96 4.05
N TRP A 29 1.54 2.04 3.27
CA TRP A 29 0.45 3.01 3.40
C TRP A 29 -0.47 2.94 2.19
N ALA A 30 -1.77 2.87 2.43
CA ALA A 30 -2.80 3.11 1.45
C ALA A 30 -3.10 4.61 1.35
N TYR A 31 -3.27 5.12 0.14
CA TYR A 31 -3.64 6.50 -0.12
C TYR A 31 -4.62 6.60 -1.30
N GLY A 32 -5.00 7.81 -1.69
CA GLY A 32 -5.81 8.05 -2.89
C GLY A 32 -7.32 7.95 -2.66
N SER A 33 -8.05 7.59 -3.71
CA SER A 33 -9.52 7.71 -3.78
C SER A 33 -10.25 6.92 -2.69
N ARG A 34 -9.73 5.72 -2.36
CA ARG A 34 -10.25 4.81 -1.33
C ARG A 34 -10.05 5.29 0.10
N VAL A 35 -9.11 6.19 0.34
CA VAL A 35 -8.88 6.84 1.65
C VAL A 35 -9.58 8.20 1.72
N ASN A 36 -9.72 8.87 0.58
CA ASN A 36 -10.32 10.20 0.48
C ASN A 36 -11.86 10.19 0.39
N GLY A 37 -12.49 9.01 0.46
CA GLY A 37 -13.96 8.86 0.39
C GLY A 37 -14.56 9.21 -0.98
N ARG A 38 -13.72 9.37 -2.02
CA ARG A 38 -14.13 9.61 -3.42
C ARG A 38 -14.05 8.34 -4.27
N SER A 39 -14.06 7.18 -3.63
CA SER A 39 -13.95 5.90 -4.32
C SER A 39 -15.23 5.58 -5.08
N PHE A 40 -15.08 5.24 -6.35
CA PHE A 40 -16.11 4.56 -7.13
C PHE A 40 -15.85 3.03 -7.04
N ASP A 41 -16.87 2.20 -7.29
CA ASP A 41 -16.79 0.73 -7.11
C ASP A 41 -15.66 0.05 -7.92
N GLY A 42 -15.11 0.73 -8.94
CA GLY A 42 -13.98 0.27 -9.75
C GLY A 42 -12.66 1.02 -9.52
N SER A 43 -12.53 1.84 -8.48
CA SER A 43 -11.30 2.60 -8.25
C SER A 43 -10.14 1.71 -7.84
N ASP A 44 -8.95 1.99 -8.36
CA ASP A 44 -7.72 1.30 -7.98
C ASP A 44 -7.39 1.53 -6.49
N LEU A 45 -6.61 0.63 -5.90
CA LEU A 45 -6.04 0.82 -4.57
C LEU A 45 -4.58 1.25 -4.70
N ASP A 46 -4.30 2.50 -4.37
CA ASP A 46 -2.94 3.04 -4.35
C ASP A 46 -2.24 2.73 -3.03
N LEU A 47 -1.11 2.02 -3.13
CA LEU A 47 -0.24 1.66 -2.02
C LEU A 47 1.16 2.25 -2.23
N VAL A 48 1.74 2.75 -1.16
CA VAL A 48 3.15 3.14 -1.13
C VAL A 48 3.91 2.29 -0.12
N LEU A 49 5.06 1.78 -0.56
CA LEU A 49 5.97 0.98 0.22
C LEU A 49 7.09 1.87 0.78
N ARG A 50 7.30 1.79 2.09
CA ARG A 50 8.27 2.56 2.85
C ARG A 50 9.19 1.59 3.58
N THR A 51 10.39 1.43 3.04
CA THR A 51 11.46 0.68 3.72
C THR A 51 11.88 1.41 5.01
N PRO A 52 12.36 0.70 6.04
CA PRO A 52 12.77 1.33 7.30
C PRO A 52 13.83 2.43 7.14
N ASP A 53 14.72 2.30 6.16
CA ASP A 53 15.76 3.25 5.82
C ASP A 53 15.35 4.24 4.71
N LEU A 54 14.09 4.16 4.24
CA LEU A 54 13.59 4.87 3.07
C LEU A 54 14.44 4.64 1.81
N ALA A 55 15.18 3.53 1.72
CA ALA A 55 15.94 3.17 0.55
C ALA A 55 15.05 2.59 -0.56
N LYS A 56 15.61 2.64 -1.78
CA LYS A 56 14.99 2.11 -2.98
C LYS A 56 14.70 0.61 -2.85
N ILE A 57 13.47 0.20 -3.15
CA ILE A 57 13.10 -1.21 -3.24
C ILE A 57 13.65 -1.80 -4.55
N PRO A 58 14.28 -2.98 -4.51
CA PRO A 58 14.71 -3.70 -5.70
C PRO A 58 13.55 -3.85 -6.69
N THR A 59 13.81 -3.55 -7.97
CA THR A 59 12.77 -3.59 -9.00
C THR A 59 12.16 -4.99 -9.13
N GLU A 60 12.95 -6.05 -8.98
CA GLU A 60 12.49 -7.44 -9.02
C GLU A 60 11.48 -7.74 -7.90
N GLN A 61 11.71 -7.21 -6.70
CA GLN A 61 10.80 -7.37 -5.57
C GLN A 61 9.46 -6.63 -5.82
N LEU A 62 9.52 -5.41 -6.37
CA LEU A 62 8.31 -4.69 -6.79
C LEU A 62 7.52 -5.44 -7.87
N ILE A 63 8.22 -6.01 -8.86
CA ILE A 63 7.59 -6.79 -9.93
C ILE A 63 6.94 -8.05 -9.36
N SER A 64 7.65 -8.79 -8.50
CA SER A 64 7.11 -10.00 -7.85
C SER A 64 5.86 -9.70 -7.02
N LEU A 65 5.87 -8.60 -6.26
CA LEU A 65 4.70 -8.16 -5.50
C LEU A 65 3.51 -7.81 -6.40
N LYS A 66 3.75 -7.03 -7.47
CA LYS A 66 2.69 -6.68 -8.43
C LYS A 66 2.09 -7.91 -9.11
N HIS A 67 2.93 -8.88 -9.48
CA HIS A 67 2.48 -10.16 -10.01
C HIS A 67 1.59 -10.91 -9.00
N ALA A 68 2.02 -11.05 -7.75
CA ALA A 68 1.24 -11.73 -6.72
C ALA A 68 -0.12 -11.07 -6.45
N LEU A 69 -0.18 -9.73 -6.48
CA LEU A 69 -1.44 -8.99 -6.37
C LEU A 69 -2.34 -9.19 -7.60
N THR A 70 -1.77 -9.24 -8.80
CA THR A 70 -2.52 -9.44 -10.05
C THR A 70 -3.06 -10.86 -10.18
N GLU A 71 -2.33 -11.86 -9.71
CA GLU A 71 -2.75 -13.27 -9.69
C GLU A 71 -3.77 -13.58 -8.57
N SER A 72 -4.01 -12.63 -7.68
CA SER A 72 -4.95 -12.80 -6.57
C SER A 72 -6.41 -12.60 -7.00
N MET A 73 -7.34 -13.05 -6.15
CA MET A 73 -8.79 -12.92 -6.38
C MET A 73 -9.35 -11.50 -6.09
N ILE A 74 -8.50 -10.46 -6.08
CA ILE A 74 -8.91 -9.09 -5.80
C ILE A 74 -9.59 -8.51 -7.05
N PRO A 75 -10.84 -8.00 -6.97
CA PRO A 75 -11.61 -7.60 -8.15
C PRO A 75 -11.25 -6.21 -8.70
N PHE A 76 -10.12 -5.64 -8.29
CA PHE A 76 -9.66 -4.30 -8.70
C PHE A 76 -8.13 -4.24 -8.70
N LEU A 77 -7.57 -3.26 -9.42
CA LEU A 77 -6.13 -3.08 -9.51
C LEU A 77 -5.55 -2.57 -8.20
N VAL A 78 -4.40 -3.12 -7.80
CA VAL A 78 -3.61 -2.65 -6.66
C VAL A 78 -2.32 -2.05 -7.19
N GLU A 79 -2.25 -0.72 -7.18
CA GLU A 79 -1.10 0.04 -7.64
C GLU A 79 -0.09 0.21 -6.52
N VAL A 80 1.07 -0.43 -6.65
CA VAL A 80 2.14 -0.35 -5.66
C VAL A 80 3.28 0.52 -6.15
N ARG A 81 3.69 1.48 -5.32
CA ARG A 81 4.79 2.42 -5.59
C ARG A 81 5.84 2.40 -4.48
N ASP A 82 7.08 2.63 -4.88
CA ASP A 82 8.22 2.78 -3.97
C ASP A 82 8.30 4.24 -3.50
N TRP A 83 8.26 4.46 -2.19
CA TRP A 83 8.35 5.79 -1.58
C TRP A 83 9.59 6.54 -2.05
N TYR A 84 10.74 5.87 -2.13
CA TYR A 84 12.00 6.50 -2.53
C TYR A 84 11.95 7.07 -3.95
N ARG A 85 11.20 6.42 -4.85
CA ARG A 85 11.07 6.83 -6.26
C ARG A 85 10.04 7.93 -6.47
N LEU A 86 9.20 8.21 -5.47
CA LEU A 86 8.18 9.25 -5.58
C LEU A 86 8.79 10.65 -5.39
N PRO A 87 8.39 11.64 -6.19
CA PRO A 87 8.76 13.03 -5.96
C PRO A 87 8.26 13.53 -4.60
N LYS A 88 9.02 14.42 -3.96
CA LYS A 88 8.68 14.99 -2.63
C LYS A 88 7.30 15.66 -2.55
N GLN A 89 6.76 16.12 -3.68
CA GLN A 89 5.39 16.65 -3.71
C GLN A 89 4.36 15.58 -3.37
N PHE A 90 4.50 14.38 -3.93
CA PHE A 90 3.62 13.24 -3.62
C PHE A 90 3.76 12.82 -2.15
N HIS A 91 4.96 12.87 -1.59
CA HIS A 91 5.17 12.59 -0.16
C HIS A 91 4.28 13.45 0.72
N ARG A 92 4.26 14.77 0.47
CA ARG A 92 3.41 15.70 1.21
C ARG A 92 1.92 15.44 1.02
N GLU A 93 1.50 15.06 -0.18
CA GLU A 93 0.10 14.76 -0.45
C GLU A 93 -0.35 13.47 0.24
N ILE A 94 0.48 12.42 0.22
CA ILE A 94 0.22 11.14 0.88
C ILE A 94 0.21 11.32 2.40
N GLU A 95 1.19 12.03 2.97
CA GLU A 95 1.28 12.29 4.42
C GLU A 95 0.07 13.04 4.97
N ARG A 96 -0.61 13.85 4.15
CA ARG A 96 -1.85 14.54 4.57
C ARG A 96 -3.00 13.58 4.81
N GLN A 97 -3.07 12.49 4.05
CA GLN A 97 -4.18 11.55 4.13
C GLN A 97 -3.77 10.16 3.62
N TYR A 98 -3.48 9.28 4.59
CA TYR A 98 -3.12 7.89 4.35
C TYR A 98 -3.71 6.98 5.44
N VAL A 99 -3.77 5.69 5.15
CA VAL A 99 -4.10 4.62 6.10
C VAL A 99 -2.94 3.64 6.13
N VAL A 100 -2.45 3.32 7.32
CA VAL A 100 -1.41 2.29 7.50
C VAL A 100 -2.06 0.91 7.36
N LEU A 101 -1.60 0.13 6.38
CA LEU A 101 -1.99 -1.27 6.22
C LEU A 101 -1.02 -2.20 6.96
N ILE A 102 0.28 -2.04 6.68
CA ILE A 102 1.35 -2.76 7.37
C ILE A 102 2.16 -1.72 8.15
N PRO A 103 2.16 -1.78 9.49
CA PRO A 103 2.99 -0.88 10.29
C PRO A 103 4.48 -1.23 10.10
N LYS A 104 5.35 -0.26 10.34
CA LYS A 104 6.79 -0.51 10.52
C LYS A 104 6.98 -1.65 11.52
N GLU A 105 7.88 -2.59 11.22
CA GLU A 105 8.15 -3.77 12.05
C GLU A 105 8.91 -3.39 13.33
N HIS A 106 8.32 -2.57 14.22
CA HIS A 106 8.86 -2.16 15.53
C HIS A 106 7.79 -1.48 16.42
N GLU A 107 6.52 -1.93 16.38
CA GLU A 107 5.50 -1.42 17.32
C GLU A 107 4.51 -2.52 17.71
N GLN A 108 5.05 -3.60 18.28
CA GLN A 108 4.34 -4.52 19.16
C GLN A 108 5.14 -4.49 20.48
N SER A 109 4.77 -3.55 21.37
CA SER A 109 5.12 -3.63 22.80
C SER A 109 4.04 -4.38 23.54
#